data_AF-A0A662HNA5-F1
#
_entry.id   AF-A0A662HNA5-F1
#
_cell.length_a   1.000
_cell.length_b   1.000
_cell.length_c   1.000
_cell.angle_alpha   90.00
_cell.angle_beta   90.00
_cell.angle_gamma   90.00
#
_symmetry.space_group_name_H-M   'P 1'
#
loop_
_entity.id
_entity.type
_entity.pdbx_description
1 polymer ?
#
loop_
_entity_poly.entity_id
_entity_poly.type
_entity_poly.pdbx_seq_one_letter_code
_entity_poly.pdbx_strand_id
1 'polypeptide(L)' 'MFYVRTSKGQRCALLNSENWKLRRDRLIGYCNNGGRGCTILANYLKKVAKK' A
#
# COMPACT_ATOMS: atom_id res chain seq x y z
N MET A 1 6.55 7.61 1.91
CA MET A 1 5.38 7.06 2.63
C MET A 1 4.37 6.58 1.59
N PHE A 2 4.10 5.27 1.48
CA PHE A 2 3.26 4.69 0.40
C PHE A 2 1.76 4.75 0.68
N TYR A 3 1.36 5.47 1.73
CA TYR A 3 -0.02 5.72 2.11
C TYR A 3 -0.33 7.20 1.97
N VAL A 4 -1.50 7.46 1.41
CA VAL A 4 -2.07 8.79 1.25
C VAL A 4 -3.22 8.95 2.23
N ARG A 5 -3.30 10.13 2.87
CA ARG A 5 -4.49 10.52 3.62
C ARG A 5 -5.59 10.91 2.62
N THR A 6 -6.78 10.41 2.88
CA THR A 6 -8.00 10.71 2.14
C THR A 6 -9.06 11.17 3.13
N SER A 7 -10.14 11.79 2.67
CA SER A 7 -11.24 12.22 3.54
C SER A 7 -11.92 11.06 4.29
N LYS A 8 -11.71 9.81 3.87
CA LYS A 8 -12.23 8.58 4.51
C LYS A 8 -11.16 7.84 5.35
N GLY A 9 -10.02 8.48 5.63
CA GLY A 9 -8.89 7.91 6.35
C GLY A 9 -7.69 7.63 5.45
N GLN A 10 -6.82 6.69 5.83
CA GLN A 10 -5.60 6.41 5.08
C GLN A 10 -5.80 5.32 4.02
N ARG A 11 -5.10 5.44 2.89
CA ARG A 11 -5.15 4.50 1.76
C ARG A 11 -3.77 4.23 1.18
N CYS A 12 -3.50 2.97 0.81
CA CYS A 12 -2.33 2.63 0.01
C CYS A 12 -2.40 3.26 -1.38
N ALA A 13 -1.37 4.03 -1.75
CA ALA A 13 -1.26 4.69 -3.06
C ALA A 13 -1.14 3.69 -4.22
N LEU A 14 -0.65 2.48 -3.92
CA LEU A 14 -0.37 1.43 -4.91
C LEU A 14 -1.57 0.56 -5.25
N LEU A 15 -2.74 0.84 -4.66
CA LEU A 15 -3.95 0.04 -4.79
C LEU A 15 -5.15 0.91 -5.13
N ASN A 16 -6.05 0.37 -5.97
CA ASN A 16 -7.36 0.94 -6.21
C ASN A 16 -8.24 0.89 -4.95
N SER A 17 -9.24 1.78 -4.90
CA SER A 17 -10.12 2.00 -3.74
C SER A 17 -10.80 0.71 -3.27
N GLU A 18 -11.22 -0.13 -4.21
CA GLU A 18 -11.94 -1.37 -3.97
C GLU A 18 -11.03 -2.43 -3.36
N ASN A 19 -9.89 -2.71 -4.01
CA ASN A 19 -8.89 -3.64 -3.49
C ASN A 19 -8.30 -3.16 -2.15
N TRP A 20 -8.19 -1.84 -1.97
CA TRP A 20 -7.80 -1.24 -0.70
C TRP A 20 -8.78 -1.59 0.40
N LYS A 21 -10.10 -1.39 0.21
CA LYS A 21 -11.12 -1.71 1.22
C LYS A 21 -11.04 -3.17 1.67
N LEU A 22 -10.84 -4.11 0.73
CA LEU A 22 -10.78 -5.54 1.02
C LEU A 22 -9.55 -5.96 1.82
N ARG A 23 -8.42 -5.27 1.65
CA ARG A 23 -7.12 -5.67 2.21
C ARG A 23 -6.57 -4.69 3.24
N ARG A 24 -7.30 -3.60 3.53
CA ARG A 24 -6.83 -2.48 4.36
C ARG A 24 -6.33 -2.93 5.72
N ASP A 25 -7.03 -3.88 6.33
CA ASP A 25 -6.79 -4.33 7.71
C ASP A 25 -5.38 -4.93 7.85
N ARG A 26 -5.01 -5.79 6.91
CA ARG A 26 -3.68 -6.40 6.86
C ARG A 26 -2.61 -5.43 6.34
N LEU A 27 -2.96 -4.60 5.37
CA LEU A 27 -1.99 -3.73 4.71
C LEU A 27 -1.60 -2.51 5.56
N ILE A 28 -2.49 -2.00 6.41
CA ILE A 28 -2.25 -0.79 7.20
C ILE A 28 -1.09 -0.97 8.16
N GLY A 29 -0.96 -2.17 8.76
CA GLY A 29 0.18 -2.54 9.60
C GLY A 29 1.51 -2.44 8.84
N TYR A 30 1.58 -2.98 7.63
CA TYR A 30 2.83 -2.90 6.85
C TYR A 30 3.19 -1.47 6.49
N CYS A 31 2.22 -0.61 6.16
CA CYS A 31 2.54 0.75 5.76
C CYS A 31 2.79 1.72 6.91
N ASN A 32 2.21 1.51 8.08
CA ASN A 32 2.66 2.17 9.30
C ASN A 32 4.12 1.79 9.63
N ASN A 33 4.54 0.56 9.29
CA ASN A 33 5.94 0.11 9.39
C ASN A 33 6.81 0.52 8.16
N GLY A 34 6.44 1.59 7.45
CA GLY A 34 7.22 2.08 6.31
C GLY A 34 7.14 1.21 5.04
N GLY A 35 6.22 0.24 5.00
CA GLY A 35 6.05 -0.70 3.88
C GLY A 35 6.88 -1.97 4.01
N ARG A 36 7.60 -2.17 5.13
CA ARG A 36 8.42 -3.36 5.36
C ARG A 36 7.54 -4.62 5.44
N GLY A 37 7.86 -5.63 4.63
CA GLY A 37 7.08 -6.87 4.53
C GLY A 37 5.81 -6.78 3.66
N CYS A 38 5.47 -5.62 3.09
CA CYS A 38 4.34 -5.49 2.19
C CYS A 38 4.67 -6.12 0.83
N THR A 39 4.07 -7.27 0.52
CA THR A 39 4.26 -7.97 -0.77
C THR A 39 3.80 -7.15 -1.96
N ILE A 40 2.79 -6.31 -1.80
CA ILE A 40 2.27 -5.42 -2.86
C ILE A 40 3.31 -4.33 -3.18
N LEU A 41 3.88 -3.72 -2.15
CA LEU A 41 4.96 -2.75 -2.34
C LEU A 41 6.20 -3.41 -2.95
N ALA A 42 6.59 -4.58 -2.45
CA ALA A 42 7.74 -5.31 -2.99
C ALA A 42 7.54 -5.66 -4.48
N ASN A 43 6.34 -6.08 -4.87
CA ASN A 43 6.03 -6.37 -6.27
C ASN A 43 6.00 -5.10 -7.13
N TYR A 44 5.44 -4.00 -6.59
CA TYR A 44 5.46 -2.70 -7.27
C TYR A 44 6.88 -2.19 -7.49
N LEU A 45 7.73 -2.20 -6.45
CA LEU A 45 9.13 -1.80 -6.56
C LEU A 45 9.90 -2.70 -7.53
N LYS A 46 9.66 -4.01 -7.53
CA LYS A 46 10.24 -4.92 -8.55
C LYS A 46 9.83 -4.55 -9.97
N LYS A 47 8.58 -4.14 -10.19
CA LYS A 47 8.10 -3.69 -11.51
C LYS A 47 8.71 -2.34 -11.91
N VAL A 48 8.82 -1.41 -10.97
CA VAL A 48 9.38 -0.08 -11.23
C VAL A 48 10.90 -0.11 -11.42
N ALA A 49 11.62 -0.91 -10.63
CA ALA A 49 13.08 -1.03 -10.71
C ALA A 49 13.58 -1.80 -11.95
N LYS A 50 12.68 -2.45 -12.69
CA LYS A 50 13.00 -3.18 -13.93
C LYS A 50 12.89 -2.28 -15.17
N LYS A 51 12.88 -0.96 -14.99
CA LYS A 51 12.70 0.04 -16.04
C LYS A 51 13.93 0.94 -16.14
#